data_AF-A0AAP9RH15-F1
#
_entry.id   AF-A0AAP9RH15-F1
#
_cell.length_a   1.000
_cell.length_b   1.000
_cell.length_c   1.000
_cell.angle_alpha   90.00
_cell.angle_beta   90.00
_cell.angle_gamma   90.00
#
_symmetry.space_group_name_H-M   'P 1'
#
loop_
_entity.id
_entity.type
_entity.pdbx_description
1 polymer ?
#
loop_
_entity_poly.entity_id
_entity_poly.type
_entity_poly.pdbx_seq_one_letter_code
_entity_poly.pdbx_strand_id
1 'polypeptide(L)'
;MVDIHSHILPKIDDGSQGLSMTYEMLRRCSDDGVKKIIATPHYYDCSSAEFRKVKAMVRMLNKLLYKQNLDMKIFYGQEVYLTENILKEYEKKKIGTINDSRYMLIELNMDRFSHTMLNMIYELRIRDIVPIIAHPERYNFILKKSNILNSLIKEGCLFQINSGSIEGNFGWKVKKRARILMRHNIYSFIGSDAHNNSKRKTGIKKSLKFLKKVNVDCEDYFESNSEKLLNNQIIEFKGEKINRKMYFYL
;
A
#
# COMPACT_ATOMS: atom_id res chain seq x y z
N MET A 1 -2.03 -11.55 -10.42
CA MET A 1 -2.08 -10.92 -9.08
C MET A 1 -0.84 -10.07 -8.82
N VAL A 2 -1.04 -8.92 -8.19
CA VAL A 2 0.02 -7.95 -7.84
C VAL A 2 0.00 -7.69 -6.33
N ASP A 3 1.15 -7.75 -5.68
CA ASP A 3 1.34 -7.24 -4.31
C ASP A 3 1.85 -5.79 -4.38
N ILE A 4 0.99 -4.82 -4.03
CA ILE A 4 1.29 -3.40 -4.27
C ILE A 4 2.14 -2.71 -3.19
N HIS A 5 2.44 -3.39 -2.09
CA HIS A 5 3.11 -2.80 -0.93
C HIS A 5 4.03 -3.82 -0.28
N SER A 6 5.35 -3.60 -0.36
CA SER A 6 6.34 -4.47 0.26
C SER A 6 7.72 -3.80 0.46
N HIS A 7 8.44 -4.21 1.51
CA HIS A 7 9.76 -3.70 1.88
C HIS A 7 10.83 -4.75 1.55
N ILE A 8 10.84 -5.16 0.28
CA ILE A 8 11.70 -6.23 -0.23
C ILE A 8 13.10 -5.76 -0.62
N LEU A 9 13.35 -4.44 -0.72
CA LEU A 9 14.66 -3.94 -1.13
C LEU A 9 15.67 -4.12 0.00
N PRO A 10 16.86 -4.67 -0.30
CA PRO A 10 17.83 -5.02 0.74
C PRO A 10 18.50 -3.76 1.31
N LYS A 11 18.55 -3.65 2.65
CA LYS A 11 19.30 -2.63 3.41
C LYS A 11 18.96 -1.19 3.03
N ILE A 12 17.69 -0.91 2.75
CA ILE A 12 17.23 0.44 2.39
C ILE A 12 16.35 1.08 3.48
N ASP A 13 15.62 0.26 4.23
CA ASP A 13 14.75 0.62 5.35
C ASP A 13 14.73 -0.54 6.37
N ASP A 14 13.67 -0.64 7.18
CA ASP A 14 13.47 -1.68 8.19
C ASP A 14 12.95 -3.02 7.61
N GLY A 15 12.85 -3.15 6.29
CA GLY A 15 12.52 -4.37 5.58
C GLY A 15 13.70 -5.35 5.46
N SER A 16 13.89 -5.86 4.24
CA SER A 16 14.90 -6.87 3.94
C SER A 16 16.32 -6.44 4.35
N GLN A 17 17.03 -7.28 5.10
CA GLN A 17 18.39 -7.01 5.58
C GLN A 17 19.49 -7.40 4.59
N GLY A 18 19.13 -7.95 3.42
CA GLY A 18 20.12 -8.37 2.42
C GLY A 18 19.52 -9.18 1.29
N LEU A 19 20.34 -9.45 0.26
CA LEU A 19 19.91 -10.13 -0.96
C LEU A 19 19.33 -11.52 -0.71
N SER A 20 19.92 -12.29 0.22
CA SER A 20 19.41 -13.63 0.59
C SER A 20 17.98 -13.56 1.12
N MET A 21 17.72 -12.60 2.03
CA MET A 21 16.38 -12.39 2.59
C MET A 21 15.39 -11.91 1.52
N THR A 22 15.79 -10.95 0.69
CA THR A 22 14.99 -10.48 -0.46
C THR A 22 14.61 -11.63 -1.38
N TYR A 23 15.56 -12.50 -1.72
CA TYR A 23 15.31 -13.66 -2.59
C TYR A 23 14.28 -14.60 -1.97
N GLU A 24 14.40 -14.92 -0.68
CA GLU A 24 13.42 -15.78 -0.03
C GLU A 24 12.04 -15.12 0.09
N MET A 25 11.96 -13.81 0.36
CA MET A 25 10.71 -13.05 0.31
C MET A 25 10.05 -13.16 -1.07
N LEU A 26 10.83 -13.03 -2.15
CA LEU A 26 10.34 -13.11 -3.53
C LEU A 26 9.93 -14.53 -3.92
N ARG A 27 10.71 -15.54 -3.51
CA ARG A 27 10.38 -16.95 -3.72
C ARG A 27 9.04 -17.29 -3.07
N ARG A 28 8.85 -16.91 -1.80
CA ARG A 28 7.57 -17.12 -1.09
C ARG A 28 6.40 -16.42 -1.78
N CYS A 29 6.63 -15.21 -2.30
CA CYS A 29 5.63 -14.47 -3.06
C CYS A 29 5.24 -15.23 -4.34
N SER A 30 6.24 -15.74 -5.07
CA SER A 30 6.06 -16.59 -6.26
C SER A 30 5.31 -17.88 -5.95
N ASP A 31 5.68 -18.58 -4.86
CA ASP A 31 5.02 -19.81 -4.42
C ASP A 31 3.54 -19.57 -4.03
N ASP A 32 3.22 -18.36 -3.56
CA ASP A 32 1.85 -17.92 -3.30
C ASP A 32 1.07 -17.55 -4.58
N GLY A 33 1.69 -17.68 -5.76
CA GLY A 33 1.08 -17.41 -7.07
C GLY A 33 1.00 -15.92 -7.45
N VAL A 34 1.65 -15.04 -6.68
CA VAL A 34 1.84 -13.64 -7.05
C VAL A 34 3.02 -13.58 -8.02
N LYS A 35 2.88 -12.87 -9.15
CA LYS A 35 3.94 -12.75 -10.17
C LYS A 35 4.53 -11.34 -10.27
N LYS A 36 3.86 -10.37 -9.66
CA LYS A 36 4.22 -8.95 -9.71
C LYS A 36 4.22 -8.42 -8.28
N ILE A 37 5.28 -7.73 -7.89
CA ILE A 37 5.41 -7.12 -6.57
C ILE A 37 5.95 -5.71 -6.72
N ILE A 38 5.46 -4.78 -5.91
CA ILE A 38 5.91 -3.40 -5.90
C ILE A 38 6.77 -3.22 -4.65
N ALA A 39 8.04 -2.88 -4.87
CA ALA A 39 8.94 -2.43 -3.82
C ALA A 39 8.57 -1.01 -3.43
N THR A 40 8.14 -0.82 -2.19
CA THR A 40 7.68 0.45 -1.63
C THR A 40 8.43 0.76 -0.33
N PRO A 41 9.76 0.88 -0.37
CA PRO A 41 10.50 1.21 0.84
C PRO A 41 10.03 2.55 1.42
N HIS A 42 10.22 2.72 2.72
CA HIS A 42 9.82 3.95 3.38
C HIS A 42 10.56 5.18 2.83
N TYR A 43 9.83 6.29 2.78
CA TYR A 43 10.41 7.62 2.71
C TYR A 43 9.81 8.51 3.80
N TYR A 44 10.60 8.80 4.84
CA TYR A 44 10.20 9.68 5.93
C TYR A 44 10.73 11.11 5.74
N ASP A 45 12.00 11.23 5.36
CA ASP A 45 12.71 12.50 5.23
C ASP A 45 13.97 12.35 4.34
N CYS A 46 14.87 13.35 4.37
CA CYS A 46 16.09 13.37 3.57
C CYS A 46 17.13 12.29 3.91
N SER A 47 17.00 11.60 5.05
CA SER A 47 17.85 10.44 5.39
C SER A 47 17.40 9.16 4.67
N SER A 48 16.14 9.13 4.20
CA SER A 48 15.57 8.01 3.46
C SER A 48 16.14 7.94 2.05
N ALA A 49 16.09 6.75 1.45
CA ALA A 49 16.56 6.58 0.08
C ALA A 49 15.68 7.32 -0.93
N GLU A 50 16.28 8.19 -1.74
CA GLU A 50 15.58 8.88 -2.82
C GLU A 50 15.09 7.92 -3.91
N PHE A 51 14.04 8.32 -4.61
CA PHE A 51 13.36 7.54 -5.63
C PHE A 51 14.28 7.03 -6.74
N ARG A 52 15.29 7.81 -7.14
CA ARG A 52 16.30 7.38 -8.12
C ARG A 52 17.07 6.13 -7.65
N LYS A 53 17.41 6.06 -6.36
CA LYS A 53 18.09 4.89 -5.77
C LYS A 53 17.17 3.68 -5.76
N VAL A 54 15.90 3.86 -5.39
CA VAL A 54 14.87 2.80 -5.44
C VAL A 54 14.77 2.21 -6.85
N LYS A 55 14.64 3.04 -7.89
CA LYS A 55 14.61 2.59 -9.30
C LYS A 55 15.86 1.81 -9.69
N ALA A 56 17.04 2.27 -9.27
CA ALA A 56 18.30 1.59 -9.58
C ALA A 56 18.36 0.19 -8.93
N MET A 57 17.93 0.07 -7.66
CA MET A 57 17.90 -1.19 -6.94
C MET A 57 16.88 -2.18 -7.52
N VAL A 58 15.69 -1.70 -7.90
CA VAL A 58 14.68 -2.54 -8.57
C VAL A 58 15.20 -3.05 -9.93
N ARG A 59 15.83 -2.19 -10.75
CA ARG A 59 16.46 -2.63 -12.01
C ARG A 59 17.54 -3.69 -11.78
N MET A 60 18.37 -3.52 -10.74
CA MET A 60 19.39 -4.50 -10.38
C MET A 60 18.76 -5.84 -9.96
N LEU A 61 17.76 -5.82 -9.07
CA LEU A 61 17.11 -7.04 -8.61
C LEU A 61 16.39 -7.78 -9.74
N ASN A 62 15.67 -7.08 -10.63
CA ASN A 62 15.05 -7.72 -11.80
C ASN A 62 16.06 -8.43 -12.70
N LYS A 63 17.26 -7.85 -12.89
CA LYS A 63 18.35 -8.54 -13.64
C LYS A 63 18.81 -9.81 -12.93
N LEU A 64 18.85 -9.81 -11.59
CA LEU A 64 19.21 -10.99 -10.80
C LEU A 64 18.13 -12.07 -10.88
N LEU A 65 16.85 -11.68 -10.77
CA LEU A 65 15.72 -12.61 -10.89
C LEU A 65 15.68 -13.29 -12.25
N TYR A 66 15.92 -12.54 -13.33
CA TYR A 66 16.03 -13.09 -14.68
C TYR A 66 17.11 -14.18 -14.76
N LYS A 67 18.30 -13.95 -14.18
CA LYS A 67 19.38 -14.95 -14.15
C LYS A 67 19.04 -16.19 -13.33
N GLN A 68 18.16 -16.07 -12.35
CA GLN A 68 17.75 -17.15 -11.45
C GLN A 68 16.47 -17.86 -11.91
N ASN A 69 15.91 -17.49 -13.07
CA ASN A 69 14.66 -18.04 -13.61
C ASN A 69 13.48 -17.97 -12.62
N LEU A 70 13.43 -16.93 -11.78
CA LEU A 70 12.27 -16.68 -10.93
C LEU A 70 11.22 -15.90 -11.74
N ASP A 71 10.03 -16.47 -11.93
CA ASP A 71 8.90 -15.87 -12.64
C ASP A 71 8.23 -14.75 -11.82
N MET A 72 9.01 -13.70 -11.55
CA MET A 72 8.64 -12.56 -10.72
C MET A 72 9.15 -11.27 -11.34
N LYS A 73 8.29 -10.26 -11.38
CA LYS A 73 8.66 -8.90 -11.78
C LYS A 73 8.48 -7.92 -10.62
N ILE A 74 9.56 -7.21 -10.30
CA ILE A 74 9.55 -6.14 -9.31
C ILE A 74 9.28 -4.81 -10.00
N PHE A 75 8.32 -4.06 -9.48
CA PHE A 75 8.08 -2.66 -9.82
C PHE A 75 8.58 -1.76 -8.69
N TYR A 76 8.85 -0.51 -8.98
CA TYR A 76 9.32 0.47 -8.00
C TYR A 76 8.17 1.37 -7.55
N GLY A 77 8.20 1.77 -6.28
CA GLY A 77 7.36 2.79 -5.67
C GLY A 77 8.03 3.20 -4.35
N GLN A 78 7.34 3.96 -3.51
CA GLN A 78 7.76 4.26 -2.15
C GLN A 78 6.52 4.30 -1.27
N GLU A 79 6.64 3.89 -0.01
CA GLU A 79 5.67 4.27 1.02
C GLU A 79 6.10 5.63 1.57
N VAL A 80 5.44 6.70 1.09
CA VAL A 80 5.81 8.07 1.44
C VAL A 80 5.06 8.49 2.69
N TYR A 81 5.78 8.81 3.75
CA TYR A 81 5.18 9.38 4.95
C TYR A 81 4.70 10.81 4.67
N LEU A 82 3.43 11.09 4.98
CA LEU A 82 2.83 12.39 4.70
C LEU A 82 3.39 13.47 5.64
N THR A 83 4.20 14.36 5.08
CA THR A 83 4.77 15.53 5.77
C THR A 83 4.51 16.81 4.98
N GLU A 84 4.63 17.97 5.63
CA GLU A 84 4.48 19.30 5.02
C GLU A 84 5.43 19.54 3.83
N ASN A 85 6.52 18.78 3.75
CA ASN A 85 7.49 18.89 2.66
C ASN A 85 7.14 18.02 1.44
N ILE A 86 6.05 17.24 1.45
CA ILE A 86 5.77 16.25 0.41
C ILE A 86 5.78 16.85 -1.01
N LEU A 87 5.18 18.02 -1.21
CA LEU A 87 5.13 18.69 -2.51
C LEU A 87 6.53 19.10 -2.97
N LYS A 88 7.32 19.70 -2.07
CA LYS A 88 8.69 20.13 -2.33
C LYS A 88 9.61 18.95 -2.65
N GLU A 89 9.50 17.85 -1.91
CA GLU A 89 10.32 16.66 -2.15
C GLU A 89 9.89 15.95 -3.45
N TYR A 90 8.60 16.00 -3.82
CA TYR A 90 8.11 15.51 -5.12
C TYR A 90 8.64 16.34 -6.29
N GLU A 91 8.54 17.67 -6.21
CA GLU A 91 9.05 18.59 -7.25
C GLU A 91 10.57 18.44 -7.45
N LYS A 92 11.31 18.16 -6.37
CA LYS A 92 12.74 17.84 -6.41
C LYS A 92 13.06 16.42 -6.88
N LYS A 93 12.06 15.61 -7.22
CA LYS A 93 12.19 14.20 -7.67
C LYS A 93 12.86 13.28 -6.64
N LYS A 94 12.80 13.64 -5.36
CA LYS A 94 13.33 12.82 -4.25
C LYS A 94 12.39 11.71 -3.86
N ILE A 95 11.08 11.96 -3.96
CA ILE A 95 10.03 10.95 -3.88
C ILE A 95 9.38 10.74 -5.24
N GLY A 96 8.65 9.64 -5.39
CA GLY A 96 7.89 9.38 -6.60
C GLY A 96 6.69 8.48 -6.40
N THR A 97 6.00 8.26 -7.51
CA THR A 97 4.80 7.45 -7.61
C THR A 97 5.14 6.01 -7.96
N ILE A 98 4.18 5.11 -7.77
CA ILE A 98 4.34 3.72 -8.12
C ILE A 98 4.48 3.58 -9.63
N ASN A 99 5.58 2.98 -10.07
CA ASN A 99 5.90 2.69 -11.47
C ASN A 99 5.78 3.91 -12.40
N ASP A 100 6.09 5.11 -11.90
CA ASP A 100 5.89 6.38 -12.63
C ASP A 100 4.45 6.63 -13.11
N SER A 101 3.49 5.92 -12.53
CA SER A 101 2.06 6.19 -12.72
C SER A 101 1.66 7.45 -11.96
N ARG A 102 0.37 7.78 -11.97
CA ARG A 102 -0.19 8.83 -11.14
C ARG A 102 -0.40 8.42 -9.67
N TYR A 103 -0.20 7.16 -9.31
CA TYR A 103 -0.57 6.65 -7.99
C TYR A 103 0.59 6.73 -6.99
N MET A 104 0.39 7.40 -5.85
CA MET A 104 1.39 7.51 -4.78
C MET A 104 0.90 6.78 -3.53
N LEU A 105 1.68 5.85 -2.98
CA LEU A 105 1.37 5.21 -1.70
C LEU A 105 1.77 6.15 -0.56
N ILE A 106 0.81 6.51 0.28
CA ILE A 106 0.95 7.48 1.35
C ILE A 106 0.70 6.79 2.70
N GLU A 107 1.67 6.92 3.60
CA GLU A 107 1.50 6.58 5.01
C GLU A 107 1.17 7.82 5.85
N LEU A 108 0.25 7.67 6.80
CA LEU A 108 -0.16 8.71 7.74
C LEU A 108 0.36 8.40 9.16
N ASN A 109 0.34 9.42 10.01
CA ASN A 109 0.58 9.23 11.44
C ASN A 109 -0.47 8.27 12.04
N MET A 110 -0.05 7.34 12.90
CA MET A 110 -0.93 6.28 13.43
C MET A 110 -2.08 6.79 14.31
N ASP A 111 -1.90 7.92 15.00
CA ASP A 111 -2.83 8.41 16.02
C ASP A 111 -3.47 9.75 15.65
N ARG A 112 -2.82 10.52 14.77
CA ARG A 112 -3.19 11.90 14.47
C ARG A 112 -3.54 12.10 13.01
N PHE A 113 -4.56 12.90 12.78
CA PHE A 113 -4.94 13.42 11.48
C PHE A 113 -5.31 14.90 11.64
N SER A 114 -4.86 15.75 10.72
CA SER A 114 -5.10 17.19 10.74
C SER A 114 -5.70 17.68 9.41
N HIS A 115 -6.30 18.87 9.41
CA HIS A 115 -6.74 19.52 8.18
C HIS A 115 -5.57 19.83 7.24
N THR A 116 -4.39 20.14 7.78
CA THR A 116 -3.16 20.30 6.98
C THR A 116 -2.85 19.04 6.17
N MET A 117 -3.01 17.86 6.77
CA MET A 117 -2.85 16.58 6.04
C MET A 117 -3.83 16.43 4.89
N LEU A 118 -5.08 16.86 5.07
CA LEU A 118 -6.08 16.86 4.01
C LEU A 118 -5.75 17.86 2.89
N ASN A 119 -5.26 19.06 3.23
CA ASN A 119 -4.83 20.04 2.24
C ASN A 119 -3.65 19.53 1.40
N MET A 120 -2.69 18.83 2.02
CA MET A 120 -1.58 18.21 1.28
C MET A 120 -2.07 17.15 0.30
N ILE A 121 -3.05 16.34 0.70
CA ILE A 121 -3.69 15.35 -0.18
C ILE A 121 -4.38 16.04 -1.36
N TYR A 122 -5.13 17.12 -1.10
CA TYR A 122 -5.76 17.92 -2.15
C TYR A 122 -4.75 18.52 -3.14
N GLU A 123 -3.62 19.05 -2.65
CA GLU A 123 -2.55 19.59 -3.50
C GLU A 123 -1.87 18.53 -4.39
N LEU A 124 -1.77 17.28 -3.91
CA LEU A 124 -1.34 16.15 -4.74
C LEU A 124 -2.36 15.88 -5.85
N ARG A 125 -3.66 15.90 -5.54
CA ARG A 125 -4.75 15.68 -6.51
C ARG A 125 -4.75 16.73 -7.62
N ILE A 126 -4.53 18.00 -7.30
CA ILE A 126 -4.40 19.08 -8.31
C ILE A 126 -3.24 18.79 -9.28
N ARG A 127 -2.16 18.17 -8.81
CA ARG A 127 -1.00 17.78 -9.61
C ARG A 127 -1.18 16.43 -10.32
N ASP A 128 -2.42 16.00 -10.49
CA ASP A 128 -2.83 14.73 -11.12
C ASP A 128 -2.41 13.46 -10.34
N ILE A 129 -1.76 13.59 -9.18
CA ILE A 129 -1.36 12.46 -8.33
C ILE A 129 -2.59 11.93 -7.59
N VAL A 130 -2.79 10.61 -7.57
CA VAL A 130 -3.84 9.92 -6.83
C VAL A 130 -3.21 9.27 -5.59
N PRO A 131 -3.49 9.78 -4.38
CA PRO A 131 -3.03 9.14 -3.15
C PRO A 131 -3.71 7.80 -2.92
N ILE A 132 -2.91 6.78 -2.61
CA ILE A 132 -3.33 5.50 -2.07
C ILE A 132 -2.94 5.52 -0.59
N ILE A 133 -3.92 5.57 0.29
CA ILE A 133 -3.67 5.54 1.74
C ILE A 133 -3.30 4.10 2.13
N ALA A 134 -2.08 3.93 2.64
CA ALA A 134 -1.58 2.67 3.14
C ALA A 134 -2.34 2.25 4.40
N HIS A 135 -2.72 0.97 4.48
CA HIS A 135 -3.25 0.29 5.68
C HIS A 135 -4.15 1.12 6.60
N PRO A 136 -5.23 1.76 6.09
CA PRO A 136 -6.05 2.68 6.87
C PRO A 136 -6.67 2.03 8.11
N GLU A 137 -6.85 0.70 8.14
CA GLU A 137 -7.31 -0.02 9.33
C GLU A 137 -6.38 0.10 10.55
N ARG A 138 -5.09 0.40 10.33
CA ARG A 138 -4.11 0.52 11.41
C ARG A 138 -4.26 1.85 12.15
N TYR A 139 -4.78 2.89 11.50
CA TYR A 139 -4.92 4.22 12.10
C TYR A 139 -6.02 4.26 13.16
N ASN A 140 -5.66 4.75 14.35
CA ASN A 140 -6.56 4.76 15.50
C ASN A 140 -7.74 5.72 15.34
N PHE A 141 -7.61 6.75 14.50
CA PHE A 141 -8.65 7.73 14.23
C PHE A 141 -9.64 7.29 13.15
N ILE A 142 -9.31 6.31 12.30
CA ILE A 142 -10.01 6.08 11.01
C ILE A 142 -11.51 5.85 11.16
N LEU A 143 -11.93 5.22 12.27
CA LEU A 143 -13.33 4.99 12.62
C LEU A 143 -13.81 5.80 13.85
N LYS A 144 -12.93 6.53 14.55
CA LYS A 144 -13.22 7.12 15.87
C LYS A 144 -13.66 8.59 15.82
N LYS A 145 -13.41 9.30 14.73
CA LYS A 145 -13.70 10.74 14.62
C LYS A 145 -14.44 11.04 13.32
N SER A 146 -15.36 12.00 13.40
CA SER A 146 -16.15 12.59 12.30
C SER A 146 -15.49 12.46 10.92
N ASN A 147 -16.15 11.78 9.99
CA ASN A 147 -15.95 11.90 8.56
C ASN A 147 -14.50 11.85 8.00
N ILE A 148 -13.42 11.50 8.74
CA ILE A 148 -12.05 11.57 8.20
C ILE A 148 -11.91 10.66 6.98
N LEU A 149 -12.33 9.39 7.12
CA LEU A 149 -12.38 8.46 6.00
C LEU A 149 -13.24 9.02 4.86
N ASN A 150 -14.41 9.59 5.17
CA ASN A 150 -15.30 10.19 4.18
C ASN A 150 -14.69 11.43 3.49
N SER A 151 -13.84 12.20 4.18
CA SER A 151 -13.08 13.32 3.63
C SER A 151 -11.99 12.80 2.70
N LEU A 152 -11.23 11.78 3.11
CA LEU A 152 -10.23 11.13 2.24
C LEU A 152 -10.90 10.56 0.97
N ILE A 153 -12.07 9.94 1.09
CA ILE A 153 -12.88 9.49 -0.06
C ILE A 153 -13.29 10.68 -0.93
N LYS A 154 -13.74 11.78 -0.33
CA LYS A 154 -14.16 12.98 -1.06
C LYS A 154 -13.00 13.62 -1.85
N GLU A 155 -11.78 13.59 -1.31
CA GLU A 155 -10.57 14.02 -2.03
C GLU A 155 -10.14 13.04 -3.14
N GLY A 156 -10.84 11.91 -3.31
CA GLY A 156 -10.54 10.92 -4.34
C GLY A 156 -9.35 10.03 -4.01
N CYS A 157 -9.05 9.84 -2.72
CA CYS A 157 -8.06 8.84 -2.30
C CYS A 157 -8.56 7.42 -2.59
N LEU A 158 -7.61 6.54 -2.91
CA LEU A 158 -7.79 5.09 -2.89
C LEU A 158 -7.18 4.52 -1.60
N PHE A 159 -7.45 3.25 -1.30
CA PHE A 159 -7.04 2.64 -0.04
C PHE A 159 -6.51 1.23 -0.23
N GLN A 160 -5.46 0.88 0.52
CA GLN A 160 -4.83 -0.44 0.48
C GLN A 160 -4.94 -1.15 1.84
N ILE A 161 -5.50 -2.37 1.88
CA ILE A 161 -5.54 -3.21 3.09
C ILE A 161 -4.27 -4.04 3.22
N ASN A 162 -3.73 -4.17 4.44
CA ASN A 162 -2.63 -5.12 4.69
C ASN A 162 -3.16 -6.56 4.84
N SER A 163 -2.49 -7.52 4.20
CA SER A 163 -2.78 -8.94 4.36
C SER A 163 -2.73 -9.36 5.84
N GLY A 164 -1.70 -8.93 6.57
CA GLY A 164 -1.55 -9.21 8.01
C GLY A 164 -2.69 -8.68 8.89
N SER A 165 -3.38 -7.61 8.48
CA SER A 165 -4.55 -7.08 9.19
C SER A 165 -5.74 -8.03 9.14
N ILE A 166 -5.91 -8.73 8.02
CA ILE A 166 -6.98 -9.71 7.79
C ILE A 166 -6.71 -10.97 8.63
N GLU A 167 -5.45 -11.38 8.70
CA GLU A 167 -5.03 -12.55 9.47
C GLU A 167 -5.08 -12.28 10.98
N GLY A 168 -4.88 -11.03 11.40
CA GLY A 168 -4.94 -10.59 12.79
C GLY A 168 -3.57 -10.33 13.43
N ASN A 169 -2.52 -10.23 12.62
CA ASN A 169 -1.15 -10.06 13.06
C ASN A 169 -0.91 -8.73 13.79
N PHE A 170 -1.78 -7.74 13.54
CA PHE A 170 -1.75 -6.42 14.19
C PHE A 170 -2.78 -6.28 15.33
N GLY A 171 -3.33 -7.39 15.81
CA GLY A 171 -4.27 -7.44 16.92
C GLY A 171 -5.74 -7.27 16.53
N TRP A 172 -6.62 -7.58 17.49
CA TRP A 172 -8.05 -7.73 17.25
C TRP A 172 -8.74 -6.44 16.80
N LYS A 173 -8.30 -5.27 17.30
CA LYS A 173 -8.87 -3.97 16.94
C LYS A 173 -8.63 -3.65 15.46
N VAL A 174 -7.42 -3.91 14.96
CA VAL A 174 -7.06 -3.70 13.54
C VAL A 174 -7.85 -4.67 12.67
N LYS A 175 -7.93 -5.95 13.04
CA LYS A 175 -8.73 -6.95 12.33
C LYS A 175 -10.22 -6.58 12.26
N LYS A 176 -10.79 -6.04 13.35
CA LYS A 176 -12.17 -5.56 13.39
C LYS A 176 -12.37 -4.39 12.42
N ARG A 177 -11.48 -3.39 12.43
CA ARG A 177 -11.52 -2.25 11.49
C ARG A 177 -11.41 -2.70 10.04
N ALA A 178 -10.46 -3.58 9.74
CA ALA A 178 -10.29 -4.18 8.41
C ALA A 178 -11.59 -4.80 7.88
N ARG A 179 -12.28 -5.58 8.70
CA ARG A 179 -13.57 -6.19 8.32
C ARG A 179 -14.67 -5.16 8.08
N ILE A 180 -14.72 -4.09 8.87
CA ILE A 180 -15.70 -3.00 8.70
C ILE A 180 -15.44 -2.28 7.37
N LEU A 181 -14.21 -1.83 7.15
CA LEU A 181 -13.83 -1.13 5.92
C LEU A 181 -14.05 -2.00 4.67
N MET A 182 -13.80 -3.30 4.76
CA MET A 182 -14.07 -4.25 3.67
C MET A 182 -15.57 -4.35 3.34
N ARG A 183 -16.45 -4.39 4.35
CA ARG A 183 -17.91 -4.46 4.14
C ARG A 183 -18.48 -3.23 3.44
N HIS A 184 -17.79 -2.10 3.52
CA HIS A 184 -18.15 -0.85 2.85
C HIS A 184 -17.37 -0.62 1.55
N ASN A 185 -16.72 -1.66 1.01
CA ASN A 185 -15.94 -1.61 -0.24
C ASN A 185 -14.85 -0.52 -0.24
N ILE A 186 -14.32 -0.16 0.93
CA ILE A 186 -13.36 0.95 1.08
C ILE A 186 -12.03 0.64 0.41
N TYR A 187 -11.62 -0.63 0.37
CA TYR A 187 -10.32 -0.98 -0.17
C TYR A 187 -10.37 -1.07 -1.69
N SER A 188 -9.37 -0.48 -2.34
CA SER A 188 -9.13 -0.60 -3.78
C SER A 188 -8.02 -1.60 -4.10
N PHE A 189 -7.16 -1.90 -3.11
CA PHE A 189 -6.01 -2.76 -3.25
C PHE A 189 -5.74 -3.59 -2.00
N ILE A 190 -4.94 -4.64 -2.16
CA ILE A 190 -4.30 -5.40 -1.09
C ILE A 190 -2.79 -5.34 -1.24
N GLY A 191 -2.08 -5.29 -0.13
CA GLY A 191 -0.62 -5.36 -0.08
C GLY A 191 -0.18 -6.22 1.09
N SER A 192 1.00 -6.84 0.99
CA SER A 192 1.53 -7.65 2.09
C SER A 192 2.08 -6.80 3.22
N ASP A 193 2.64 -5.62 2.89
CA ASP A 193 3.41 -4.80 3.82
C ASP A 193 4.51 -5.66 4.51
N ALA A 194 5.12 -6.52 3.69
CA ALA A 194 6.10 -7.49 4.11
C ALA A 194 7.45 -6.83 4.39
N HIS A 195 8.05 -7.20 5.51
CA HIS A 195 9.37 -6.72 5.95
C HIS A 195 10.36 -7.85 6.16
N ASN A 196 9.89 -9.09 6.39
CA ASN A 196 10.76 -10.21 6.70
C ASN A 196 10.13 -11.59 6.44
N ASN A 197 10.91 -12.67 6.57
CA ASN A 197 10.44 -14.04 6.32
C ASN A 197 9.69 -14.69 7.50
N SER A 198 9.58 -14.02 8.65
CA SER A 198 9.11 -14.62 9.91
C SER A 198 7.78 -14.07 10.43
N LYS A 199 7.64 -12.76 10.58
CA LYS A 199 6.45 -12.11 11.17
C LYS A 199 5.63 -11.33 10.14
N ARG A 200 6.29 -10.50 9.32
CA ARG A 200 5.66 -9.67 8.27
C ARG A 200 6.07 -10.20 6.91
N LYS A 201 5.42 -11.29 6.48
CA LYS A 201 5.79 -12.10 5.30
C LYS A 201 5.14 -11.59 4.02
N THR A 202 5.80 -11.85 2.90
CA THR A 202 5.21 -11.73 1.57
C THR A 202 4.13 -12.80 1.36
N GLY A 203 3.23 -12.52 0.41
CA GLY A 203 2.07 -13.35 0.09
C GLY A 203 0.76 -12.69 0.51
N ILE A 204 -0.24 -12.82 -0.35
CA ILE A 204 -1.57 -12.18 -0.21
C ILE A 204 -2.71 -13.15 -0.49
N LYS A 205 -2.47 -14.33 -1.09
CA LYS A 205 -3.50 -15.27 -1.54
C LYS A 205 -4.29 -15.86 -0.38
N LYS A 206 -3.63 -16.19 0.73
CA LYS A 206 -4.32 -16.65 1.95
C LYS A 206 -5.31 -15.59 2.45
N SER A 207 -4.88 -14.33 2.49
CA SER A 207 -5.73 -13.21 2.89
C SER A 207 -6.89 -12.97 1.93
N LEU A 208 -6.67 -13.07 0.61
CA LEU A 208 -7.73 -12.99 -0.40
C LEU A 208 -8.79 -14.08 -0.24
N LYS A 209 -8.40 -15.32 0.07
CA LYS A 209 -9.35 -16.39 0.40
C LYS A 209 -10.25 -16.04 1.60
N PHE A 210 -9.74 -15.31 2.59
CA PHE A 210 -10.56 -14.82 3.71
C PHE A 210 -11.48 -13.68 3.28
N LEU A 211 -10.99 -12.76 2.44
CA LEU A 211 -11.77 -11.63 1.96
C LEU A 211 -12.91 -12.06 1.04
N LYS A 212 -12.72 -13.08 0.20
CA LYS A 212 -13.79 -13.68 -0.62
C LYS A 212 -15.01 -14.13 0.18
N LYS A 213 -14.83 -14.48 1.47
CA LYS A 213 -15.94 -14.82 2.38
C LYS A 213 -16.71 -13.60 2.90
N VAL A 214 -16.15 -12.41 2.75
CA VAL A 214 -16.74 -11.13 3.20
C VAL A 214 -17.30 -10.36 2.00
N ASN A 215 -16.57 -10.34 0.89
CA ASN A 215 -16.98 -9.78 -0.39
C ASN A 215 -16.41 -10.68 -1.49
N VAL A 216 -17.29 -11.32 -2.27
CA VAL A 216 -16.90 -12.32 -3.28
C VAL A 216 -16.11 -11.72 -4.45
N ASP A 217 -16.39 -10.46 -4.80
CA ASP A 217 -15.81 -9.77 -5.97
C ASP A 217 -14.48 -9.06 -5.65
N CYS A 218 -14.00 -9.11 -4.39
CA CYS A 218 -12.85 -8.31 -3.96
C CYS A 218 -11.55 -8.70 -4.66
N GLU A 219 -11.36 -9.99 -4.99
CA GLU A 219 -10.12 -10.47 -5.61
C GLU A 219 -9.97 -9.94 -7.03
N ASP A 220 -11.00 -10.11 -7.86
CA ASP A 220 -11.02 -9.62 -9.25
C ASP A 220 -10.91 -8.09 -9.28
N TYR A 221 -11.57 -7.41 -8.34
CA TYR A 221 -11.47 -5.96 -8.20
C TYR A 221 -10.04 -5.51 -7.85
N PHE A 222 -9.37 -6.15 -6.89
CA PHE A 222 -7.99 -5.83 -6.52
C PHE A 222 -7.00 -6.16 -7.62
N GLU A 223 -7.16 -7.29 -8.30
CA GLU A 223 -6.32 -7.66 -9.43
C GLU A 223 -6.47 -6.67 -10.58
N SER A 224 -7.71 -6.35 -10.99
CA SER A 224 -7.99 -5.38 -12.06
C SER A 224 -7.40 -4.01 -11.73
N ASN A 225 -7.64 -3.51 -10.52
CA ASN A 225 -7.11 -2.21 -10.09
C ASN A 225 -5.59 -2.20 -10.04
N SER A 226 -4.96 -3.28 -9.59
CA SER A 226 -3.49 -3.31 -9.51
C SER A 226 -2.84 -3.32 -10.89
N GLU A 227 -3.45 -3.99 -11.88
CA GLU A 227 -3.00 -3.90 -13.27
C GLU A 227 -3.24 -2.51 -13.86
N LYS A 228 -4.40 -1.87 -13.60
CA LYS A 228 -4.65 -0.48 -14.00
C LYS A 228 -3.63 0.48 -13.41
N LEU A 229 -3.28 0.32 -12.13
CA LEU A 229 -2.27 1.11 -11.44
C LEU A 229 -0.92 0.99 -12.14
N LEU A 230 -0.46 -0.23 -12.42
CA LEU A 230 0.84 -0.46 -13.08
C LEU A 230 0.89 0.14 -14.49
N ASN A 231 -0.25 0.21 -15.19
CA ASN A 231 -0.38 0.77 -16.53
C ASN A 231 -0.84 2.24 -16.55
N ASN A 232 -0.87 2.91 -15.39
CA ASN A 232 -1.32 4.30 -15.26
C ASN A 232 -2.73 4.59 -15.81
N GLN A 233 -3.63 3.60 -15.72
CA GLN A 233 -5.03 3.73 -16.13
C GLN A 233 -5.88 4.28 -14.98
N ILE A 234 -7.02 4.91 -15.30
CA ILE A 234 -7.95 5.45 -14.31
C ILE A 234 -8.61 4.30 -13.53
N ILE A 235 -8.64 4.44 -12.20
CA ILE A 235 -9.30 3.53 -11.27
C ILE A 235 -10.50 4.24 -10.65
N GLU A 236 -11.67 3.65 -10.81
CA GLU A 236 -12.91 4.13 -10.20
C GLU A 236 -13.05 3.55 -8.79
N PHE A 237 -13.25 4.42 -7.81
CA PHE A 237 -13.47 4.03 -6.42
C PHE A 237 -14.90 3.50 -6.23
N LYS A 238 -15.05 2.24 -5.80
CA LYS A 238 -16.36 1.60 -5.57
C LYS A 238 -16.84 1.60 -4.11
N GLY A 239 -16.11 2.26 -3.20
CA GLY A 239 -16.45 2.29 -1.80
C GLY A 239 -17.55 3.28 -1.45
N GLU A 240 -18.22 3.05 -0.32
CA GLU A 240 -19.28 3.91 0.18
C GLU A 240 -18.83 4.71 1.41
N LYS A 241 -19.47 5.86 1.62
CA LYS A 241 -19.29 6.63 2.87
C LYS A 241 -19.82 5.84 4.05
N ILE A 242 -19.08 5.85 5.16
CA ILE A 242 -19.51 5.18 6.40
C ILE A 242 -20.33 6.16 7.25
N ASN A 243 -21.56 5.79 7.57
CA ASN A 243 -22.48 6.60 8.37
C ASN A 243 -22.28 6.40 9.88
N ARG A 244 -22.35 7.50 10.65
CA ARG A 244 -22.07 7.53 12.10
C ARG A 244 -22.89 6.54 12.95
N LYS A 245 -24.13 6.24 12.56
CA LYS A 245 -25.03 5.34 13.33
C LYS A 245 -24.52 3.89 13.37
N MET A 246 -23.69 3.46 12.42
CA MET A 246 -23.14 2.11 12.39
C MET A 246 -21.98 1.88 13.36
N TYR A 247 -21.39 2.94 13.93
CA TYR A 247 -20.33 2.79 14.94
C TYR A 247 -20.82 2.22 16.27
N PHE A 248 -22.12 2.31 16.55
CA PHE A 248 -22.73 1.89 17.82
C PHE A 248 -23.19 0.43 17.85
N TYR A 249 -23.33 -0.22 16.69
CA TYR A 249 -23.64 -1.65 16.58
C TYR A 249 -22.38 -2.52 16.39
N LEU A 250 -21.19 -1.95 16.66
CA LEU A 250 -19.89 -2.57 16.45
C LEU A 250 -19.18 -2.91 17.76
#